data_AF-A0ABD5F1Y9-F1
#
_entry.id   AF-A0ABD5F1Y9-F1
#
_cell.length_a   1.000
_cell.length_b   1.000
_cell.length_c   1.000
_cell.angle_alpha   90.00
_cell.angle_beta   90.00
_cell.angle_gamma   90.00
#
_symmetry.space_group_name_H-M   'P 1'
#
loop_
_entity.id
_entity.type
_entity.pdbx_description
1 polymer ?
#
loop_
_entity_poly.entity_id
_entity_poly.type
_entity_poly.pdbx_seq_one_letter_code
_entity_poly.pdbx_strand_id
1 'polypeptide(L)'
;MPEIDPAATAWLLASTALVLLMTPGLAIFYGGMVRTTGVLNMIMMSFISIPLVTVAWLLVGYTLAFSDDAGGGLIGGLQHFGMLGITPSTAHGAVPELLFATFQLTFAIITAALVSGAIADRAK
;
A
#
# COMPACT_ATOMS: atom_id res chain seq x y z
N MET A 1 -1.98 -11.80 -26.32
CA MET A 1 -1.53 -11.61 -24.93
C MET A 1 -1.64 -10.12 -24.67
N PRO A 2 -2.23 -9.65 -23.56
CA PRO A 2 -2.23 -8.22 -23.28
C PRO A 2 -0.78 -7.77 -23.22
N GLU A 3 -0.40 -6.89 -24.14
CA GLU A 3 0.94 -6.35 -24.23
C GLU A 3 1.10 -5.32 -23.11
N ILE A 4 2.23 -5.37 -22.41
CA ILE A 4 2.54 -4.38 -21.39
C ILE A 4 2.76 -3.05 -22.12
N ASP A 5 1.91 -2.07 -21.84
CA ASP A 5 2.02 -0.74 -22.40
C ASP A 5 3.05 0.07 -21.60
N PRO A 6 4.17 0.51 -22.22
CA PRO A 6 5.17 1.33 -21.54
C PRO A 6 4.61 2.66 -21.03
N ALA A 7 3.64 3.27 -21.73
CA ALA A 7 3.04 4.54 -21.33
C ALA A 7 2.17 4.36 -20.08
N ALA A 8 1.31 3.33 -20.07
CA ALA A 8 0.54 2.97 -18.89
C ALA A 8 1.45 2.62 -17.69
N THR A 9 2.53 1.90 -17.94
CA THR A 9 3.52 1.52 -16.92
C THR A 9 4.22 2.76 -16.33
N ALA A 10 4.67 3.68 -17.18
CA ALA A 10 5.32 4.92 -16.75
C ALA A 10 4.38 5.80 -15.92
N TRP A 11 3.12 5.92 -16.36
CA TRP A 11 2.10 6.67 -15.63
C TRP A 11 1.79 6.03 -14.27
N LEU A 12 1.69 4.71 -14.20
CA LEU A 12 1.40 4.01 -12.96
C LEU A 12 2.59 4.07 -11.98
N LEU A 13 3.84 4.05 -12.46
CA LEU A 13 5.03 4.30 -11.65
C LEU A 13 5.01 5.71 -11.04
N ALA A 14 4.75 6.73 -11.85
CA ALA A 14 4.63 8.11 -11.38
C ALA A 14 3.50 8.26 -10.35
N SER A 15 2.34 7.67 -10.64
CA SER A 15 1.18 7.67 -9.73
C SER A 15 1.50 6.97 -8.41
N THR A 16 2.21 5.85 -8.45
CA THR A 16 2.66 5.12 -7.24
C THR A 16 3.55 6.01 -6.36
N ALA A 17 4.50 6.73 -6.96
CA ALA A 17 5.36 7.65 -6.21
C ALA A 17 4.56 8.81 -5.58
N LEU A 18 3.58 9.35 -6.31
CA LEU A 18 2.71 10.43 -5.82
C LEU A 18 1.84 9.97 -4.64
N VAL A 19 1.25 8.77 -4.70
CA VAL A 19 0.43 8.24 -3.59
C VAL A 19 1.32 7.90 -2.40
N LEU A 20 2.51 7.32 -2.62
CA LEU A 20 3.45 7.05 -1.53
C LEU A 20 3.86 8.33 -0.79
N LEU A 21 4.04 9.44 -1.52
CA LEU A 21 4.35 10.76 -0.95
C LEU A 21 3.25 11.28 0.00
N MET A 22 2.02 10.80 -0.12
CA MET A 22 0.94 11.17 0.81
C MET A 22 1.23 10.71 2.24
N THR A 23 1.98 9.61 2.44
CA THR A 23 2.27 9.08 3.78
C THR A 23 3.19 10.01 4.60
N PRO A 24 4.34 10.47 4.11
CA PRO A 24 5.12 11.51 4.79
C PRO A 24 4.38 12.86 4.80
N GLY A 25 3.60 13.19 3.76
CA GLY A 25 2.75 14.38 3.77
C GLY A 25 1.76 14.38 4.94
N LEU A 26 1.15 13.22 5.21
CA LEU A 26 0.24 13.01 6.34
C LEU A 26 0.97 13.08 7.68
N ALA A 27 2.18 12.53 7.76
CA ALA A 27 3.02 12.61 8.96
C ALA A 27 3.29 14.06 9.36
N ILE A 28 3.59 14.93 8.38
CA ILE A 28 3.79 16.36 8.59
C ILE A 28 2.47 17.05 8.94
N PHE A 29 1.39 16.70 8.24
CA PHE A 29 0.05 17.27 8.47
C PHE A 29 -0.46 17.00 9.89
N TYR A 30 -0.48 15.73 10.32
CA TYR A 30 -0.87 15.37 11.68
C TYR A 30 0.16 15.82 12.72
N GLY A 31 1.46 15.76 12.40
CA GLY A 31 2.52 16.30 13.24
C GLY A 31 2.34 17.79 13.55
N GLY A 32 1.85 18.58 12.59
CA GLY A 32 1.55 20.01 12.79
C GLY A 32 0.30 20.30 13.64
N MET A 33 -0.58 19.32 13.81
CA MET A 33 -1.83 19.47 14.58
C MET A 33 -1.73 18.97 16.02
N VAL A 34 -0.71 18.16 16.34
CA VAL A 34 -0.46 17.66 17.70
C VAL A 34 0.42 18.62 18.51
N ARG A 35 0.41 18.46 19.85
CA ARG A 35 1.32 19.22 20.73
C ARG A 35 2.77 18.88 20.41
N THR A 36 3.67 19.84 20.64
CA THR A 36 5.13 19.69 20.40
C THR A 36 5.73 18.43 21.03
N THR A 37 5.23 18.00 22.18
CA THR A 37 5.66 16.78 22.87
C THR A 37 5.23 15.48 22.18
N GLY A 38 4.18 15.52 21.33
CA GLY A 38 3.64 14.37 20.60
C GLY A 38 4.05 14.29 19.12
N VAL A 39 4.67 15.35 18.56
CA VAL A 39 5.02 15.43 17.13
C VAL A 39 5.90 14.27 16.69
N LEU A 40 6.94 13.94 17.47
CA LEU A 40 7.86 12.86 17.13
C LEU A 40 7.14 11.52 17.07
N ASN A 41 6.25 11.26 18.03
CA ASN A 41 5.47 10.02 18.08
C ASN A 41 4.53 9.92 16.87
N MET A 42 3.85 11.01 16.53
CA MET A 42 2.98 11.08 15.36
C MET A 42 3.75 10.78 14.06
N ILE A 43 4.89 11.43 13.85
CA ILE A 43 5.72 11.17 12.67
C ILE A 43 6.19 9.71 12.64
N MET A 44 6.67 9.17 13.77
CA MET A 44 7.10 7.77 13.87
C MET A 44 5.98 6.78 13.53
N MET A 45 4.76 7.01 14.02
CA MET A 45 3.60 6.15 13.72
C MET A 45 3.15 6.18 12.27
N SER A 46 3.38 7.28 11.55
CA SER A 46 3.14 7.34 10.10
C SER A 46 4.26 6.70 9.28
N PHE A 47 5.52 6.78 9.72
CA PHE A 47 6.63 6.14 8.99
C PHE A 47 6.70 4.63 9.23
N ILE A 48 6.35 4.14 10.43
CA ILE A 48 6.36 2.71 10.73
C ILE A 48 5.27 1.94 9.96
N SER A 49 4.19 2.61 9.54
CA SER A 49 3.16 1.98 8.73
C SER A 49 3.68 1.53 7.37
N ILE A 50 4.67 2.23 6.80
CA ILE A 50 5.26 1.90 5.49
C ILE A 50 5.83 0.46 5.49
N PRO A 51 6.87 0.11 6.28
CA PRO A 51 7.43 -1.23 6.26
C PRO A 51 6.46 -2.28 6.81
N LEU A 52 5.68 -1.95 7.85
CA LEU A 52 4.76 -2.89 8.48
C LEU A 52 3.67 -3.35 7.50
N VAL A 53 3.02 -2.39 6.83
CA VAL A 53 1.98 -2.69 5.86
C VAL A 53 2.57 -3.30 4.61
N THR A 54 3.77 -2.90 4.18
CA THR A 54 4.46 -3.54 3.05
C THR A 54 4.64 -5.04 3.27
N VAL A 55 5.13 -5.44 4.44
CA VAL A 55 5.30 -6.87 4.75
C VAL A 55 3.96 -7.59 4.79
N ALA A 56 2.96 -7.04 5.50
CA ALA A 56 1.63 -7.64 5.58
C ALA A 56 0.96 -7.76 4.20
N TRP A 57 1.12 -6.75 3.35
CA TRP A 57 0.55 -6.70 2.01
C TRP A 57 1.16 -7.75 1.09
N LEU A 58 2.49 -7.84 1.04
CA LEU A 58 3.19 -8.81 0.18
C LEU A 58 2.94 -10.25 0.62
N LEU A 59 2.80 -10.51 1.92
CA LEU A 59 2.53 -11.84 2.44
C LEU A 59 1.07 -12.26 2.22
N VAL A 60 0.12 -11.41 2.58
CA VAL A 60 -1.31 -11.79 2.61
C VAL A 60 -2.25 -10.76 1.99
N GLY A 61 -1.97 -9.46 2.12
CA GLY A 61 -2.93 -8.43 1.71
C GLY A 61 -3.24 -8.44 0.21
N TYR A 62 -2.22 -8.60 -0.63
CA TYR A 62 -2.41 -8.59 -2.08
C TYR A 62 -3.29 -9.75 -2.55
N THR A 63 -3.00 -10.98 -2.13
CA THR A 63 -3.77 -12.16 -2.55
C THR A 63 -5.22 -12.07 -2.07
N LEU A 64 -5.48 -11.64 -0.84
CA LEU A 64 -6.84 -11.51 -0.32
C LEU A 64 -7.66 -10.42 -1.02
N ALA A 65 -7.00 -9.41 -1.61
CA ALA A 65 -7.66 -8.29 -2.28
C ALA A 65 -7.83 -8.50 -3.80
N PHE A 66 -6.86 -9.14 -4.47
CA PHE A 66 -6.77 -9.14 -5.93
C PHE A 66 -6.62 -10.53 -6.58
N SER A 67 -6.64 -11.61 -5.81
CA SER A 67 -6.71 -12.97 -6.38
C SER A 67 -8.15 -13.38 -6.70
N ASP A 68 -8.28 -14.53 -7.36
CA ASP A 68 -9.58 -15.13 -7.67
C ASP A 68 -10.45 -15.31 -6.42
N ASP A 69 -11.75 -15.13 -6.60
CA ASP A 69 -12.73 -15.22 -5.53
C ASP A 69 -12.68 -16.58 -4.82
N ALA A 70 -12.60 -16.52 -3.49
CA ALA A 70 -12.68 -17.69 -2.61
C ALA A 70 -13.82 -17.58 -1.57
N GLY A 71 -14.62 -16.50 -1.63
CA GLY A 71 -15.61 -16.17 -0.60
C GLY A 71 -16.94 -15.68 -1.14
N GLY A 72 -17.30 -15.98 -2.39
CA GLY A 72 -18.57 -15.54 -3.00
C GLY A 72 -18.61 -14.05 -3.35
N GLY A 73 -17.44 -13.47 -3.65
CA GLY A 73 -17.20 -12.08 -4.03
C GLY A 73 -16.68 -11.20 -2.88
N LEU A 74 -16.54 -11.75 -1.68
CA LEU A 74 -16.14 -10.99 -0.48
C LEU A 74 -14.63 -10.93 -0.25
N ILE A 75 -13.91 -11.98 -0.61
CA ILE A 75 -12.47 -12.09 -0.37
C ILE A 75 -11.81 -12.95 -1.46
N GLY A 76 -10.62 -12.55 -1.88
CA GLY A 76 -9.76 -13.37 -2.72
C GLY A 76 -9.23 -14.59 -1.97
N GLY A 77 -8.71 -15.56 -2.70
CA GLY A 77 -8.01 -16.71 -2.16
C GLY A 77 -6.56 -16.44 -1.76
N LEU A 78 -5.83 -17.54 -1.54
CA LEU A 78 -4.43 -17.56 -1.08
C LEU A 78 -3.46 -17.98 -2.20
N GLN A 79 -3.86 -17.93 -3.46
CA GLN A 79 -3.09 -18.39 -4.61
C GLN A 79 -1.80 -17.58 -4.79
N HIS A 80 -1.83 -16.29 -4.43
CA HIS A 80 -0.69 -15.37 -4.52
C HIS A 80 -0.12 -15.01 -3.15
N PHE A 81 -0.25 -15.90 -2.16
CA PHE A 81 0.39 -15.72 -0.85
C PHE A 81 1.90 -15.48 -1.04
N GLY A 82 2.45 -14.45 -0.40
CA GLY A 82 3.87 -14.10 -0.58
C GLY A 82 4.25 -13.71 -2.01
N MET A 83 3.30 -13.22 -2.82
CA MET A 83 3.46 -12.93 -4.25
C MET A 83 3.80 -14.18 -5.10
N LEU A 84 3.43 -15.38 -4.64
CA LEU A 84 3.65 -16.62 -5.37
C LEU A 84 2.98 -16.58 -6.75
N GLY A 85 3.68 -17.07 -7.77
CA GLY A 85 3.19 -17.10 -9.15
C GLY A 85 3.24 -15.77 -9.90
N ILE A 86 3.60 -14.66 -9.23
CA ILE A 86 3.77 -13.35 -9.87
C ILE A 86 5.23 -13.19 -10.29
N THR A 87 5.44 -13.03 -11.58
CA THR A 87 6.75 -12.87 -12.20
C THR A 87 6.85 -11.50 -12.88
N PRO A 88 8.05 -11.02 -13.25
CA PRO A 88 8.19 -9.76 -13.98
C PRO A 88 7.43 -9.71 -15.32
N SER A 89 7.08 -10.86 -15.89
CA SER A 89 6.28 -10.98 -17.11
C SER A 89 4.77 -11.07 -16.87
N THR A 90 4.33 -11.23 -15.61
CA THR A 90 2.91 -11.32 -15.30
C THR A 90 2.28 -9.93 -15.41
N ALA A 91 1.16 -9.83 -16.12
CA ALA A 91 0.49 -8.58 -16.42
C ALA A 91 -0.91 -8.53 -15.81
N HIS A 92 -1.24 -7.39 -15.21
CA HIS A 92 -2.58 -7.05 -14.77
C HIS A 92 -3.16 -6.01 -15.73
N GLY A 93 -4.00 -6.46 -16.66
CA GLY A 93 -4.40 -5.61 -17.79
C GLY A 93 -3.20 -5.24 -18.67
N ALA A 94 -2.93 -3.95 -18.85
CA ALA A 94 -1.83 -3.43 -19.68
C ALA A 94 -0.55 -3.07 -18.89
N VAL A 95 -0.47 -3.39 -17.60
CA VAL A 95 0.67 -3.04 -16.73
C VAL A 95 1.25 -4.28 -16.06
N PRO A 96 2.52 -4.26 -15.62
CA PRO A 96 3.09 -5.34 -14.83
C PRO A 96 2.30 -5.55 -13.54
N GLU A 97 1.98 -6.79 -13.20
CA GLU A 97 1.18 -7.11 -12.02
C GLU A 97 1.88 -6.69 -10.72
N LEU A 98 3.20 -6.83 -10.67
CA LEU A 98 4.00 -6.35 -9.53
C LEU A 98 3.90 -4.82 -9.34
N LEU A 99 3.81 -4.07 -10.44
CA LEU A 99 3.62 -2.62 -10.37
C LEU A 99 2.20 -2.29 -9.88
N PHE A 100 1.19 -3.00 -10.38
CA PHE A 100 -0.17 -2.86 -9.88
C PHE A 100 -0.27 -3.18 -8.38
N ALA A 101 0.33 -4.28 -7.93
CA ALA A 101 0.40 -4.65 -6.52
C ALA A 101 1.07 -3.58 -5.66
N THR A 102 2.14 -2.97 -6.16
CA THR A 102 2.87 -1.89 -5.48
C THR A 102 2.07 -0.59 -5.46
N PHE A 103 1.35 -0.27 -6.53
CA PHE A 103 0.43 0.87 -6.55
C PHE A 103 -0.65 0.71 -5.48
N GLN A 104 -1.29 -0.46 -5.39
CA GLN A 104 -2.32 -0.74 -4.40
C GLN A 104 -1.77 -0.78 -2.96
N LEU A 105 -0.54 -1.25 -2.78
CA LEU A 105 0.18 -1.18 -1.50
C LEU A 105 0.21 0.26 -0.95
N THR A 106 0.42 1.26 -1.81
CA THR A 106 0.47 2.67 -1.33
C THR A 106 -0.85 3.13 -0.72
N PHE A 107 -1.99 2.63 -1.22
CA PHE A 107 -3.30 2.87 -0.62
C PHE A 107 -3.46 2.17 0.73
N ALA A 108 -3.02 0.91 0.83
CA ALA A 108 -3.02 0.20 2.10
C ALA A 108 -2.16 0.92 3.17
N ILE A 109 -0.99 1.43 2.77
CA ILE A 109 -0.08 2.19 3.65
C ILE A 109 -0.77 3.47 4.16
N ILE A 110 -1.32 4.30 3.27
CA ILE A 110 -1.94 5.57 3.69
C ILE A 110 -3.17 5.33 4.56
N THR A 111 -3.97 4.29 4.29
CA THR A 111 -5.09 3.89 5.15
C THR A 111 -4.62 3.54 6.56
N ALA A 112 -3.57 2.73 6.70
CA ALA A 112 -3.02 2.40 8.01
C ALA A 112 -2.42 3.62 8.73
N ALA A 113 -1.77 4.52 7.98
CA ALA A 113 -1.21 5.76 8.53
C ALA A 113 -2.29 6.72 9.03
N LEU A 114 -3.46 6.78 8.37
CA LEU A 114 -4.62 7.55 8.83
C LEU A 114 -5.17 7.02 10.15
N VAL A 115 -5.27 5.69 10.27
CA VAL A 115 -5.73 5.03 11.51
C VAL A 115 -4.72 5.25 12.64
N SER A 116 -3.42 5.09 12.38
CA SER A 116 -2.39 5.31 13.41
C SER A 116 -2.37 6.77 13.88
N GLY A 117 -2.56 7.73 12.98
CA GLY A 117 -2.64 9.15 13.33
C GLY A 117 -3.83 9.52 14.21
N ALA A 118 -4.99 8.89 14.00
CA ALA A 118 -6.16 9.11 14.86
C ALA A 118 -5.97 8.60 16.30
N ILE A 119 -5.04 7.66 16.52
CA ILE A 119 -4.81 6.98 17.81
C ILE A 119 -3.47 7.41 18.43
N ALA A 120 -2.64 8.20 17.74
CA ALA A 120 -1.25 8.46 18.13
C ALA A 120 -1.05 9.06 19.53
N ASP A 121 -1.97 9.93 19.98
CA ASP A 121 -1.93 10.51 21.33
C ASP A 121 -2.46 9.57 22.44
N ARG A 122 -2.99 8.40 22.08
CA ARG A 122 -3.61 7.41 22.99
C ARG A 122 -2.93 6.04 22.96
N ALA A 123 -2.17 5.75 21.91
CA ALA A 123 -1.37 4.55 21.79
C ALA A 123 -0.14 4.62 22.72
N LYS A 124 0.25 3.47 23.28
CA LYS A 124 1.38 3.33 24.21
C LYS A 124 2.65 2.97 23.47
#